data_AF-A0A7C6BKJ3-F1
#
_entry.id   AF-A0A7C6BKJ3-F1
#
_cell.length_a   1.000
_cell.length_b   1.000
_cell.length_c   1.000
_cell.angle_alpha   90.00
_cell.angle_beta   90.00
_cell.angle_gamma   90.00
#
_symmetry.space_group_name_H-M   'P 1'
#
loop_
_entity.id
_entity.type
_entity.pdbx_description
1 polymer ?
#
loop_
_entity_poly.entity_id
_entity_poly.type
_entity_poly.pdbx_seq_one_letter_code
_entity_poly.pdbx_strand_id
1 'polypeptide(L)'
;VIAQGQLPTTVGCLVSNVETLRNIYFATLGKPVTRRTLTCIGEVREPSVVIARVGMSIGDVISECGGVLVEDLAVIVGGPMMGYVEKDLNSPITKTMTGLIVLPQDHFLVRRKTMPMSWVVKQSKAACCQCTYCTELCPRYLLGHELYPHKIMRNINFGLDVPPEVIENAFLCSECGLCEVFACPMDLSPRMVNHAIKTSLTEANYRPQLTIKNQQSRVNDLINRKIPVSRIKERLHISRYDRKEIKSVVETNPKRVEILLKQHIGETSIPVVREGDLVEEGILIGEIPSGSLGARVHASISGRVTLVNNERVIIKG
;
A
#
# COMPACT_ATOMS: atom_id res chain seq x y z
N VAL A 1 16.05 -12.29 -13.76
CA VAL A 1 14.66 -12.33 -13.25
C VAL A 1 14.62 -13.32 -12.10
N ILE A 2 13.97 -12.98 -10.98
CA ILE A 2 13.83 -13.89 -9.82
C ILE A 2 12.82 -14.99 -10.19
N ALA A 3 13.08 -16.25 -9.85
CA ALA A 3 12.15 -17.34 -10.14
C ALA A 3 10.80 -17.16 -9.39
N GLN A 4 9.76 -17.83 -9.90
CA GLN A 4 8.44 -17.80 -9.27
C GLN A 4 8.50 -18.33 -7.84
N GLY A 5 7.81 -17.65 -6.91
CA GLY A 5 7.79 -18.03 -5.49
C GLY A 5 9.09 -17.78 -4.71
N GLN A 6 10.15 -17.28 -5.34
CA GLN A 6 11.43 -17.01 -4.66
C GLN A 6 11.56 -15.56 -4.17
N LEU A 7 12.40 -15.38 -3.15
CA LEU A 7 12.77 -14.07 -2.61
C LEU A 7 14.01 -13.50 -3.34
N PRO A 8 14.18 -12.17 -3.43
CA PRO A 8 15.38 -11.57 -4.01
C PRO A 8 16.71 -12.07 -3.42
N THR A 9 16.70 -12.49 -2.16
CA THR A 9 17.87 -13.02 -1.47
C THR A 9 18.39 -14.33 -2.07
N THR A 10 17.55 -15.11 -2.77
CA THR A 10 17.98 -16.36 -3.43
C THR A 10 18.95 -16.09 -4.59
N VAL A 11 18.95 -14.87 -5.12
CA VAL A 11 19.87 -14.41 -6.18
C VAL A 11 20.86 -13.37 -5.66
N GLY A 12 21.07 -13.31 -4.34
CA GLY A 12 22.03 -12.40 -3.71
C GLY A 12 21.64 -10.92 -3.79
N CYS A 13 20.37 -10.62 -4.04
CA CYS A 13 19.89 -9.24 -4.17
C CYS A 13 19.06 -8.81 -2.95
N LEU A 14 19.23 -7.55 -2.53
CA LEU A 14 18.39 -6.88 -1.54
C LEU A 14 17.86 -5.57 -2.15
N VAL A 15 16.55 -5.36 -2.06
CA VAL A 15 15.91 -4.13 -2.52
C VAL A 15 15.40 -3.37 -1.31
N SER A 16 15.98 -2.20 -1.07
CA SER A 16 15.64 -1.35 0.07
C SER A 16 15.12 0.01 -0.40
N ASN A 17 14.04 0.49 0.22
CA ASN A 17 13.56 1.84 0.01
C ASN A 17 14.61 2.85 0.52
N VAL A 18 14.78 3.99 -0.16
CA VAL A 18 15.69 5.07 0.23
C VAL A 18 15.43 5.54 1.67
N GLU A 19 14.16 5.65 2.05
CA GLU A 19 13.75 6.02 3.40
C GLU A 19 14.17 4.97 4.44
N THR A 20 14.15 3.69 4.07
CA THR A 20 14.65 2.62 4.94
C THR A 20 16.15 2.76 5.16
N LEU A 21 16.93 3.02 4.11
CA LEU A 21 18.37 3.25 4.22
C LEU A 21 18.70 4.48 5.09
N ARG A 22 17.93 5.57 4.92
CA ARG A 22 18.03 6.77 5.76
C ARG A 22 17.79 6.45 7.23
N ASN A 23 16.75 5.67 7.53
CA ASN A 23 16.43 5.29 8.90
C ASN A 23 17.45 4.32 9.50
N ILE A 24 18.07 3.45 8.70
CA ILE A 24 19.19 2.61 9.16
C ILE A 24 20.38 3.49 9.56
N TYR A 25 20.73 4.50 8.75
CA TYR A 25 21.78 5.45 9.10
C TYR A 25 21.48 6.20 10.41
N PHE A 26 20.25 6.67 10.60
CA PHE A 26 19.89 7.31 11.87
C PHE A 26 19.93 6.34 13.06
N ALA A 27 19.55 5.08 12.85
CA ALA A 27 19.67 4.05 13.88
C ALA A 27 21.13 3.80 14.29
N THR A 28 22.11 3.88 13.37
CA THR A 28 23.53 3.79 13.74
C THR A 28 24.01 4.96 14.60
N LEU A 29 23.27 6.07 14.61
CA LEU A 29 23.51 7.24 15.48
C LEU A 29 22.66 7.19 16.76
N GLY A 30 22.01 6.06 17.06
CA GLY A 30 21.13 5.91 18.22
C GLY A 30 19.79 6.65 18.08
N LYS A 31 19.42 7.11 16.88
CA LYS A 31 18.16 7.83 16.62
C LYS A 31 17.11 6.86 16.06
N PRO A 32 16.06 6.50 16.82
CA PRO A 32 15.02 5.61 16.34
C PRO A 32 14.05 6.31 15.38
N VAL A 33 13.21 5.52 14.71
CA VAL A 33 12.17 6.04 13.80
C VAL A 33 11.00 6.60 14.61
N THR A 34 10.99 7.92 14.79
CA THR A 34 9.90 8.68 15.45
C THR A 34 9.05 9.47 14.46
N ARG A 35 9.55 9.64 13.22
CA ARG A 35 8.96 10.50 12.19
C ARG A 35 8.76 9.74 10.89
N ARG A 36 7.81 10.19 10.10
CA ARG A 36 7.54 9.70 8.75
C ARG A 36 7.37 10.87 7.79
N THR A 37 8.20 10.89 6.75
CA THR A 37 8.02 11.80 5.62
C THR A 37 6.97 11.23 4.68
N LEU A 38 5.92 12.00 4.41
CA LEU A 38 4.87 11.65 3.45
C LEU A 38 4.47 12.85 2.60
N THR A 39 3.86 12.61 1.45
CA THR A 39 3.31 13.66 0.60
C THR A 39 1.80 13.78 0.80
N CYS A 40 1.29 14.97 1.11
CA CYS A 40 -0.15 15.24 1.22
C CYS A 40 -0.58 16.13 0.05
N ILE A 41 -1.41 15.59 -0.84
CA ILE A 41 -1.87 16.26 -2.07
C ILE A 41 -3.37 16.01 -2.29
N GLY A 42 -3.94 16.64 -3.32
CA GLY A 42 -5.34 16.48 -3.69
C GLY A 42 -6.15 17.74 -3.38
N GLU A 43 -7.35 17.55 -2.82
CA GLU A 43 -8.26 18.61 -2.36
C GLU A 43 -7.84 19.21 -1.01
N VAL A 44 -6.59 19.67 -0.94
CA VAL A 44 -6.02 20.41 0.20
C VAL A 44 -5.56 21.79 -0.25
N ARG A 45 -5.63 22.78 0.63
CA ARG A 45 -5.28 24.18 0.29
C ARG A 45 -3.80 24.30 -0.08
N GLU A 46 -2.93 23.69 0.70
CA GLU A 46 -1.48 23.77 0.57
C GLU A 46 -0.86 22.37 0.47
N PRO A 47 -0.85 21.76 -0.73
CA PRO A 47 -0.20 20.47 -0.95
C PRO A 47 1.28 20.54 -0.55
N SER A 48 1.71 19.63 0.32
CA SER A 48 2.97 19.73 1.06
C SER A 48 3.65 18.37 1.22
N VAL A 49 4.98 18.41 1.40
CA VAL A 49 5.72 17.27 1.96
C VAL A 49 5.70 17.43 3.47
N VAL A 50 5.09 16.47 4.18
CA VAL A 50 4.88 16.54 5.62
C VAL A 50 5.84 15.59 6.33
N ILE A 51 6.59 16.10 7.28
CA ILE A 51 7.36 15.32 8.26
C ILE A 51 6.44 15.11 9.47
N ALA A 52 5.62 14.06 9.38
CA ALA A 52 4.64 13.69 10.39
C ALA A 52 5.29 12.93 11.55
N ARG A 53 4.81 13.11 12.78
CA ARG A 53 5.12 12.19 13.88
C ARG A 53 4.40 10.86 13.65
N VAL A 54 5.05 9.74 13.90
CA VAL A 54 4.38 8.43 13.84
C VAL A 54 3.25 8.43 14.86
N GLY A 55 2.04 8.06 14.44
CA GLY A 55 0.83 8.08 15.26
C GLY A 55 0.05 9.39 15.26
N MET A 56 0.52 10.44 14.58
CA MET A 56 -0.30 11.62 14.28
C MET A 56 -1.55 11.20 13.49
N SER A 57 -2.69 11.88 13.65
CA SER A 57 -3.88 11.52 12.85
C SER A 57 -3.76 12.01 11.41
N ILE A 58 -4.46 11.35 10.47
CA ILE A 58 -4.57 11.83 9.09
C ILE A 58 -5.20 13.24 9.05
N GLY A 59 -6.21 13.50 9.90
CA GLY A 59 -6.87 14.80 10.00
C GLY A 59 -5.92 15.92 10.43
N ASP A 60 -5.03 15.66 11.39
CA ASP A 60 -4.03 16.65 11.79
C ASP A 60 -3.07 16.94 10.63
N VAL A 61 -2.60 15.91 9.92
CA VAL A 61 -1.71 16.08 8.76
C VAL A 61 -2.37 16.92 7.65
N ILE A 62 -3.67 16.71 7.41
CA ILE A 62 -4.44 17.51 6.46
C ILE A 62 -4.57 18.96 6.94
N SER A 63 -4.75 19.17 8.24
CA SER A 63 -4.83 20.50 8.85
C SER A 63 -3.52 21.28 8.69
N GLU A 64 -2.37 20.62 8.85
CA GLU A 64 -1.04 21.17 8.57
C GLU A 64 -0.83 21.52 7.08
N CYS A 65 -1.65 20.98 6.18
CA CYS A 65 -1.68 21.31 4.75
C CYS A 65 -2.73 22.39 4.42
N GLY A 66 -3.12 23.20 5.40
CA GLY A 66 -4.10 24.28 5.26
C GLY A 66 -5.56 23.80 5.24
N GLY A 67 -5.83 22.52 5.53
CA GLY A 67 -7.16 21.94 5.56
C GLY A 67 -7.71 21.54 4.18
N VAL A 68 -8.94 21.04 4.19
CA VAL A 68 -9.62 20.48 3.00
C VAL A 68 -10.33 21.55 2.17
N LEU A 69 -10.45 21.27 0.88
CA LEU A 69 -11.20 22.10 -0.09
C LEU A 69 -12.60 21.54 -0.39
N VAL A 70 -12.93 20.35 0.12
CA VAL A 70 -14.20 19.65 -0.13
C VAL A 70 -14.78 19.13 1.19
N GLU A 71 -16.11 19.04 1.27
CA GLU A 71 -16.83 18.60 2.47
C GLU A 71 -16.86 17.06 2.60
N ASP A 72 -17.27 16.36 1.54
CA ASP A 72 -17.34 14.90 1.51
C ASP A 72 -16.10 14.31 0.83
N LEU A 73 -15.18 13.80 1.65
CA LEU A 73 -13.84 13.43 1.23
C LEU A 73 -13.51 11.97 1.53
N ALA A 74 -12.61 11.43 0.72
CA ALA A 74 -11.93 10.17 0.94
C ALA A 74 -10.43 10.39 0.86
N VAL A 75 -9.66 9.63 1.65
CA VAL A 75 -8.19 9.72 1.62
C VAL A 75 -7.64 8.43 1.02
N ILE A 76 -6.89 8.53 -0.06
CA ILE A 76 -6.08 7.41 -0.54
C ILE A 76 -4.75 7.43 0.19
N VAL A 77 -4.50 6.37 0.95
CA VAL A 77 -3.23 6.15 1.64
C VAL A 77 -2.27 5.41 0.70
N GLY A 78 -1.10 6.01 0.48
CA GLY A 78 -0.06 5.51 -0.42
C GLY A 78 -0.14 6.13 -1.81
N GLY A 79 0.13 5.32 -2.85
CA GLY A 79 0.09 5.78 -4.24
C GLY A 79 -1.30 5.59 -4.88
N PRO A 80 -1.60 6.30 -5.98
CA PRO A 80 -2.92 6.20 -6.62
C PRO A 80 -3.22 4.81 -7.20
N MET A 81 -2.17 4.07 -7.58
CA MET A 81 -2.28 2.70 -8.10
C MET A 81 -2.55 1.69 -6.97
N MET A 82 -1.56 1.50 -6.08
CA MET A 82 -1.56 0.42 -5.07
C MET A 82 -2.13 0.82 -3.71
N GLY A 83 -2.41 2.10 -3.47
CA GLY A 83 -2.95 2.58 -2.21
C GLY A 83 -4.37 2.08 -1.94
N TYR A 84 -4.82 2.28 -0.71
CA TYR A 84 -6.17 1.93 -0.25
C TYR A 84 -6.92 3.20 0.19
N VAL A 85 -8.25 3.09 0.30
CA VAL A 85 -9.09 4.19 0.77
C VAL A 85 -9.22 4.08 2.29
N GLU A 86 -8.82 5.13 2.99
CA GLU A 86 -9.09 5.37 4.39
C GLU A 86 -10.20 6.42 4.50
N LYS A 87 -11.18 6.13 5.36
CA LYS A 87 -12.33 7.00 5.62
C LYS A 87 -12.25 7.65 7.00
N ASP A 88 -11.57 7.03 7.96
CA ASP A 88 -11.39 7.61 9.28
C ASP A 88 -10.19 8.56 9.29
N LEU A 89 -10.47 9.84 9.52
CA LEU A 89 -9.44 10.87 9.66
C LEU A 89 -8.64 10.74 10.96
N ASN A 90 -9.17 10.01 11.95
CA ASN A 90 -8.44 9.73 13.19
C ASN A 90 -7.43 8.59 13.03
N SER A 91 -7.46 7.86 11.91
CA SER A 91 -6.50 6.80 11.64
C SER A 91 -5.06 7.32 11.77
N PRO A 92 -4.18 6.61 12.49
CA PRO A 92 -2.84 7.09 12.77
C PRO A 92 -1.89 6.92 11.59
N ILE A 93 -1.00 7.89 11.39
CA ILE A 93 0.12 7.81 10.47
C ILE A 93 1.08 6.71 10.92
N THR A 94 1.32 5.74 10.06
CA THR A 94 2.25 4.63 10.32
C THR A 94 3.57 4.81 9.57
N LYS A 95 4.60 4.05 9.96
CA LYS A 95 5.91 4.04 9.30
C LYS A 95 5.86 3.62 7.83
N THR A 96 4.78 2.97 7.38
CA THR A 96 4.66 2.46 6.00
C THR A 96 3.94 3.42 5.06
N MET A 97 3.18 4.40 5.59
CA MET A 97 2.42 5.35 4.77
C MET A 97 3.36 6.30 4.04
N THR A 98 3.28 6.37 2.71
CA THR A 98 4.16 7.22 1.87
C THR A 98 3.50 8.49 1.39
N GLY A 99 2.17 8.54 1.39
CA GLY A 99 1.43 9.70 0.92
C GLY A 99 -0.05 9.61 1.25
N LEU A 100 -0.70 10.76 1.17
CA LEU A 100 -2.13 10.96 1.34
C LEU A 100 -2.62 11.73 0.11
N ILE A 101 -3.62 11.17 -0.57
CA ILE A 101 -4.27 11.83 -1.71
C ILE A 101 -5.72 12.07 -1.30
N VAL A 102 -6.02 13.31 -0.96
CA VAL A 102 -7.36 13.75 -0.55
C VAL A 102 -8.21 13.96 -1.79
N LEU A 103 -9.32 13.26 -1.92
CA LEU A 103 -10.20 13.31 -3.09
C LEU A 103 -11.66 13.42 -2.64
N PRO A 104 -12.56 13.94 -3.51
CA PRO A 104 -13.99 13.82 -3.28
C PRO A 104 -14.41 12.35 -3.14
N GLN A 105 -15.40 12.08 -2.30
CA GLN A 105 -15.91 10.72 -2.07
C GLN A 105 -16.46 10.05 -3.34
N ASP A 106 -16.99 10.83 -4.28
CA ASP A 106 -17.52 10.38 -5.58
C ASP A 106 -16.46 10.27 -6.68
N HIS A 107 -15.19 10.59 -6.39
CA HIS A 107 -14.10 10.54 -7.35
C HIS A 107 -13.92 9.14 -7.95
N PHE A 108 -13.61 9.07 -9.25
CA PHE A 108 -13.44 7.81 -10.00
C PHE A 108 -12.58 6.78 -9.27
N LEU A 109 -11.41 7.21 -8.78
CA LEU A 109 -10.46 6.35 -8.09
C LEU A 109 -10.98 5.80 -6.76
N VAL A 110 -11.75 6.61 -6.01
CA VAL A 110 -12.37 6.21 -4.75
C VAL A 110 -13.44 5.16 -5.02
N ARG A 111 -14.39 5.48 -5.90
CA ARG A 111 -15.47 4.56 -6.31
C ARG A 111 -14.96 3.21 -6.78
N ARG A 112 -13.86 3.22 -7.55
CA ARG A 112 -13.24 2.00 -8.06
C ARG A 112 -12.61 1.15 -6.95
N LYS A 113 -11.91 1.77 -6.00
CA LYS A 113 -11.26 1.06 -4.89
C LYS A 113 -12.25 0.55 -3.83
N THR A 114 -13.39 1.22 -3.66
CA THR A 114 -14.43 0.82 -2.70
C THR A 114 -15.53 -0.05 -3.32
N MET A 115 -15.35 -0.47 -4.57
CA MET A 115 -16.33 -1.27 -5.29
C MET A 115 -16.51 -2.65 -4.66
N PRO A 116 -17.75 -3.07 -4.33
CA PRO A 116 -17.97 -4.40 -3.76
C PRO A 116 -17.55 -5.51 -4.73
N MET A 117 -16.90 -6.56 -4.21
CA MET A 117 -16.45 -7.68 -5.03
C MET A 117 -17.58 -8.37 -5.79
N SER A 118 -18.78 -8.44 -5.22
CA SER A 118 -19.98 -8.95 -5.90
C SER A 118 -20.28 -8.19 -7.19
N TRP A 119 -20.06 -6.87 -7.20
CA TRP A 119 -20.25 -6.03 -8.37
C TRP A 119 -19.10 -6.16 -9.37
N VAL A 120 -17.85 -6.24 -8.91
CA VAL A 120 -16.68 -6.53 -9.75
C VAL A 120 -16.87 -7.84 -10.53
N VAL A 121 -17.32 -8.90 -9.85
CA VAL A 121 -17.61 -10.20 -10.48
C VAL A 121 -18.77 -10.09 -11.47
N LYS A 122 -19.86 -9.39 -11.12
CA LYS A 122 -21.00 -9.20 -12.02
C LYS A 122 -20.61 -8.45 -13.30
N GLN A 123 -19.84 -7.38 -13.19
CA GLN A 123 -19.32 -6.67 -14.36
C GLN A 123 -18.40 -7.53 -15.21
N SER A 124 -17.50 -8.28 -14.56
CA SER A 124 -16.60 -9.20 -15.25
C SER A 124 -17.39 -10.21 -16.09
N LYS A 125 -18.45 -10.80 -15.53
CA LYS A 125 -19.34 -11.75 -16.23
C LYS A 125 -20.04 -11.10 -17.43
N ALA A 126 -20.51 -9.87 -17.28
CA ALA A 126 -21.29 -9.18 -18.30
C ALA A 126 -20.44 -8.63 -19.46
N ALA A 127 -19.22 -8.14 -19.18
CA ALA A 127 -18.49 -7.27 -20.11
C ALA A 127 -17.12 -7.81 -20.55
N CYS A 128 -16.54 -8.82 -19.89
CA CYS A 128 -15.18 -9.26 -20.23
C CYS A 128 -15.12 -9.91 -21.62
N CYS A 129 -14.44 -9.25 -22.56
CA CYS A 129 -14.30 -9.72 -23.96
C CYS A 129 -13.07 -10.61 -24.22
N GLN A 130 -12.32 -11.00 -23.19
CA GLN A 130 -11.18 -11.93 -23.28
C GLN A 130 -10.06 -11.49 -24.26
N CYS A 131 -9.91 -10.19 -24.49
CA CYS A 131 -8.91 -9.59 -25.40
C CYS A 131 -7.43 -9.72 -25.00
N THR A 132 -7.11 -10.45 -23.92
CA THR A 132 -5.76 -10.72 -23.37
C THR A 132 -4.88 -9.53 -22.98
N TYR A 133 -5.28 -8.27 -23.23
CA TYR A 133 -4.47 -7.07 -22.92
C TYR A 133 -3.99 -6.99 -21.47
N CYS A 134 -4.83 -7.40 -20.51
CA CYS A 134 -4.45 -7.43 -19.09
C CYS A 134 -3.30 -8.40 -18.77
N THR A 135 -3.03 -9.38 -19.66
CA THR A 135 -1.84 -10.25 -19.60
C THR A 135 -0.69 -9.65 -20.39
N GLU A 136 -0.95 -9.21 -21.62
CA GLU A 136 0.11 -8.72 -22.49
C GLU A 136 0.81 -7.44 -22.00
N LEU A 137 0.12 -6.66 -21.15
CA LEU A 137 0.70 -5.48 -20.48
C LEU A 137 1.07 -5.77 -19.02
N CYS A 138 0.92 -7.00 -18.53
CA CYS A 138 1.28 -7.33 -17.16
C CYS A 138 2.80 -7.39 -17.01
N PRO A 139 3.42 -6.59 -16.12
CA PRO A 139 4.88 -6.62 -15.94
C PRO A 139 5.38 -7.98 -15.47
N ARG A 140 4.58 -8.69 -14.65
CA ARG A 140 4.94 -10.04 -14.18
C ARG A 140 4.94 -11.04 -15.34
N TYR A 141 3.95 -10.99 -16.21
CA TYR A 141 3.92 -11.82 -17.43
C TYR A 141 5.11 -11.53 -18.34
N LEU A 142 5.41 -10.25 -18.57
CA LEU A 142 6.54 -9.83 -19.41
C LEU A 142 7.91 -10.16 -18.79
N LEU A 143 8.00 -10.31 -17.47
CA LEU A 143 9.19 -10.85 -16.82
C LEU A 143 9.36 -12.37 -17.01
N GLY A 144 8.35 -13.06 -17.54
CA GLY A 144 8.34 -14.52 -17.70
C GLY A 144 7.70 -15.26 -16.51
N HIS A 145 6.76 -14.62 -15.80
CA HIS A 145 5.92 -15.32 -14.81
C HIS A 145 4.62 -15.79 -15.45
N GLU A 146 4.09 -16.91 -14.95
CA GLU A 146 2.84 -17.52 -15.43
C GLU A 146 1.57 -16.83 -14.92
N LEU A 147 1.60 -15.50 -14.84
CA LEU A 147 0.44 -14.70 -14.47
C LEU A 147 -0.38 -14.36 -15.72
N TYR A 148 -1.57 -14.95 -15.83
CA TYR A 148 -2.50 -14.72 -16.94
C TYR A 148 -3.83 -14.11 -16.45
N PRO A 149 -3.90 -12.79 -16.18
CA PRO A 149 -5.11 -12.21 -15.62
C PRO A 149 -6.38 -12.44 -16.46
N HIS A 150 -6.29 -12.51 -17.80
CA HIS A 150 -7.46 -12.80 -18.63
C HIS A 150 -8.06 -14.20 -18.37
N LYS A 151 -7.21 -15.21 -18.16
CA LYS A 151 -7.64 -16.57 -17.81
C LYS A 151 -8.29 -16.59 -16.43
N ILE A 152 -7.68 -15.94 -15.44
CA ILE A 152 -8.24 -15.82 -14.09
C ILE A 152 -9.63 -15.17 -14.13
N MET A 153 -9.78 -14.07 -14.88
CA MET A 153 -11.06 -13.39 -15.09
C MET A 153 -12.11 -14.31 -15.74
N ARG A 154 -11.72 -15.10 -16.77
CA ARG A 154 -12.60 -16.08 -17.42
C ARG A 154 -13.13 -17.10 -16.40
N ASN A 155 -12.27 -17.61 -15.54
CA ASN A 155 -12.59 -18.72 -14.66
C ASN A 155 -13.59 -18.33 -13.56
N ILE A 156 -13.42 -17.15 -12.98
CA ILE A 156 -14.38 -16.60 -12.00
C ILE A 156 -15.76 -16.39 -12.64
N ASN A 157 -15.79 -16.07 -13.94
CA ASN A 157 -17.05 -15.83 -14.63
C ASN A 157 -17.88 -17.11 -14.81
N PHE A 158 -17.21 -18.21 -15.16
CA PHE A 158 -17.88 -19.44 -15.56
C PHE A 158 -17.91 -20.52 -14.47
N GLY A 159 -17.27 -20.30 -13.31
CA GLY A 159 -17.21 -21.31 -12.24
C GLY A 159 -16.66 -22.64 -12.71
N LEU A 160 -15.80 -22.61 -13.74
CA LEU A 160 -15.28 -23.82 -14.39
C LEU A 160 -14.32 -24.53 -13.43
N ASP A 161 -14.36 -25.86 -13.47
CA ASP A 161 -13.34 -26.73 -12.89
C ASP A 161 -12.03 -26.54 -13.66
N VAL A 162 -11.28 -25.52 -13.24
CA VAL A 162 -10.00 -25.12 -13.85
C VAL A 162 -8.89 -25.74 -13.05
N PRO A 163 -7.77 -26.15 -13.69
CA PRO A 163 -6.60 -26.61 -12.96
C PRO A 163 -6.23 -25.63 -11.85
N PRO A 164 -6.04 -26.10 -10.60
CA PRO A 164 -5.63 -25.27 -9.46
C PRO A 164 -4.50 -24.28 -9.82
N GLU A 165 -3.56 -24.70 -10.67
CA GLU A 165 -2.42 -23.90 -11.16
C GLU A 165 -2.81 -22.51 -11.71
N VAL A 166 -3.88 -22.36 -12.48
CA VAL A 166 -4.23 -21.04 -13.08
C VAL A 166 -4.71 -20.05 -12.01
N ILE A 167 -5.42 -20.55 -11.00
CA ILE A 167 -5.90 -19.75 -9.88
C ILE A 167 -4.77 -19.50 -8.88
N GLU A 168 -3.92 -20.49 -8.64
CA GLU A 168 -2.70 -20.36 -7.83
C GLU A 168 -1.73 -19.31 -8.39
N ASN A 169 -1.66 -19.17 -9.71
CA ASN A 169 -0.87 -18.13 -10.34
C ASN A 169 -1.31 -16.70 -9.96
N ALA A 170 -2.50 -16.51 -9.37
CA ALA A 170 -2.87 -15.23 -8.77
C ALA A 170 -1.85 -14.76 -7.70
N PHE A 171 -1.20 -15.68 -6.98
CA PHE A 171 -0.14 -15.37 -6.02
C PHE A 171 1.10 -14.69 -6.64
N LEU A 172 1.29 -14.82 -7.97
CA LEU A 172 2.37 -14.14 -8.69
C LEU A 172 2.08 -12.64 -8.95
N CYS A 173 0.84 -12.20 -8.75
CA CYS A 173 0.41 -10.82 -8.98
C CYS A 173 1.09 -9.85 -8.00
N SER A 174 1.67 -8.76 -8.49
CA SER A 174 2.21 -7.69 -7.64
C SER A 174 1.17 -6.62 -7.28
N GLU A 175 -0.08 -6.82 -7.69
CA GLU A 175 -1.21 -5.91 -7.42
C GLU A 175 -0.99 -4.47 -7.90
N CYS A 176 -0.13 -4.27 -8.91
CA CYS A 176 0.22 -2.95 -9.43
C CYS A 176 -0.93 -2.17 -10.09
N GLY A 177 -2.05 -2.83 -10.44
CA GLY A 177 -3.22 -2.17 -11.04
C GLY A 177 -3.09 -1.79 -12.53
N LEU A 178 -1.97 -2.07 -13.19
CA LEU A 178 -1.81 -1.70 -14.60
C LEU A 178 -2.86 -2.35 -15.52
N CYS A 179 -3.22 -3.60 -15.20
CA CYS A 179 -4.25 -4.35 -15.91
C CYS A 179 -5.64 -3.71 -15.83
N GLU A 180 -5.88 -2.93 -14.79
CA GLU A 180 -7.18 -2.38 -14.42
C GLU A 180 -7.30 -0.90 -14.83
N VAL A 181 -6.20 -0.15 -14.71
CA VAL A 181 -6.16 1.29 -14.98
C VAL A 181 -5.91 1.57 -16.46
N PHE A 182 -5.11 0.74 -17.13
CA PHE A 182 -4.67 1.02 -18.48
C PHE A 182 -4.98 -0.11 -19.47
N ALA A 183 -4.79 -1.37 -19.09
CA ALA A 183 -4.88 -2.46 -20.06
C ALA A 183 -6.32 -2.85 -20.43
N CYS A 184 -7.25 -2.84 -19.48
CA CYS A 184 -8.61 -3.30 -19.74
C CYS A 184 -9.40 -2.24 -20.54
N PRO A 185 -9.91 -2.57 -21.74
CA PRO A 185 -10.75 -1.66 -22.50
C PRO A 185 -12.18 -1.56 -21.96
N MET A 186 -12.58 -2.51 -21.10
CA MET A 186 -13.91 -2.58 -20.48
C MET A 186 -13.92 -2.05 -19.04
N ASP A 187 -12.83 -1.40 -18.61
CA ASP A 187 -12.61 -0.87 -17.25
C ASP A 187 -12.84 -1.86 -16.10
N LEU A 188 -12.68 -3.17 -16.36
CA LEU A 188 -12.77 -4.22 -15.35
C LEU A 188 -11.54 -4.23 -14.43
N SER A 189 -11.64 -4.91 -13.28
CA SER A 189 -10.53 -5.05 -12.33
C SER A 189 -9.98 -6.46 -12.18
N PRO A 190 -9.04 -6.88 -13.06
CA PRO A 190 -8.26 -8.09 -12.82
C PRO A 190 -7.42 -8.00 -11.53
N ARG A 191 -6.98 -6.80 -11.13
CA ARG A 191 -6.23 -6.60 -9.88
C ARG A 191 -7.06 -7.01 -8.66
N MET A 192 -8.27 -6.47 -8.51
CA MET A 192 -9.15 -6.78 -7.38
C MET A 192 -9.53 -8.26 -7.34
N VAL A 193 -9.77 -8.84 -8.50
CA VAL A 193 -10.00 -10.28 -8.67
C VAL A 193 -8.82 -11.11 -8.15
N ASN A 194 -7.59 -10.79 -8.57
CA ASN A 194 -6.40 -11.52 -8.10
C ASN A 194 -6.20 -11.34 -6.59
N HIS A 195 -6.39 -10.13 -6.08
CA HIS A 195 -6.29 -9.83 -4.66
C HIS A 195 -7.31 -10.65 -3.84
N ALA A 196 -8.58 -10.68 -4.26
CA ALA A 196 -9.63 -11.45 -3.59
C ALA A 196 -9.34 -12.95 -3.55
N ILE A 197 -8.82 -13.53 -4.65
CA ILE A 197 -8.38 -14.94 -4.67
C ILE A 197 -7.29 -15.18 -3.63
N LYS A 198 -6.24 -14.35 -3.62
CA LYS A 198 -5.14 -14.52 -2.67
C LYS A 198 -5.61 -14.44 -1.23
N THR A 199 -6.46 -13.45 -0.91
CA THR A 199 -7.01 -13.26 0.44
C THR A 199 -7.81 -14.49 0.86
N SER A 200 -8.75 -14.94 0.01
CA SER A 200 -9.58 -16.12 0.30
C SER A 200 -8.76 -17.40 0.50
N LEU A 201 -7.74 -17.62 -0.33
CA LEU A 201 -6.87 -18.80 -0.20
C LEU A 201 -5.94 -18.70 1.02
N THR A 202 -5.46 -17.50 1.35
CA THR A 202 -4.63 -17.27 2.54
C THR A 202 -5.44 -17.49 3.82
N GLU A 203 -6.69 -17.01 3.88
CA GLU A 203 -7.63 -17.26 4.97
C GLU A 203 -7.95 -18.75 5.14
N ALA A 204 -8.01 -19.49 4.04
CA ALA A 204 -8.13 -20.95 4.03
C ALA A 204 -6.82 -21.69 4.38
N ASN A 205 -5.75 -20.98 4.76
CA ASN A 205 -4.41 -21.51 5.00
C ASN A 205 -3.82 -22.31 3.82
N TYR A 206 -4.28 -22.03 2.60
CA TYR A 206 -3.81 -22.69 1.41
C TYR A 206 -2.46 -22.10 0.96
N ARG A 207 -1.52 -22.97 0.61
CA ARG A 207 -0.20 -22.59 0.10
C ARG A 207 -0.08 -22.96 -1.38
N PRO A 208 0.17 -21.99 -2.28
CA PRO A 208 0.29 -22.27 -3.70
C PRO A 208 1.55 -23.09 -4.00
N GLN A 209 1.42 -24.06 -4.90
CA GLN A 209 2.52 -24.88 -5.39
C GLN A 209 3.02 -24.31 -6.72
N LEU A 210 3.77 -23.21 -6.62
CA LEU A 210 4.32 -22.54 -7.79
C LEU A 210 5.48 -23.38 -8.36
N THR A 211 5.27 -23.93 -9.56
CA THR A 211 6.30 -24.74 -10.23
C THR A 211 7.45 -23.83 -10.69
N ILE A 212 8.68 -24.18 -10.32
CA ILE A 212 9.89 -23.49 -10.82
C ILE A 212 10.11 -23.93 -12.27
N LYS A 213 9.62 -23.13 -13.22
CA LYS A 213 9.89 -23.33 -14.64
C LYS A 213 10.99 -22.36 -15.08
N ASN A 214 12.03 -22.87 -15.74
CA ASN A 214 13.03 -22.04 -16.44
C ASN A 214 12.34 -21.38 -17.64
N GLN A 215 11.79 -20.19 -17.43
CA GLN A 215 11.10 -19.45 -18.49
C GLN A 215 11.99 -18.36 -19.07
N GLN A 216 11.92 -18.25 -20.40
CA GLN A 216 12.60 -17.21 -21.14
C GLN A 216 11.96 -15.86 -20.81
N SER A 217 12.74 -14.95 -20.23
CA SER A 217 12.25 -13.64 -19.85
C SER A 217 11.91 -12.82 -21.11
N ARG A 218 10.74 -12.20 -21.15
CA ARG A 218 10.32 -11.31 -22.26
C ARG A 218 10.70 -9.85 -21.98
N VAL A 219 11.91 -9.63 -21.46
CA VAL A 219 12.36 -8.29 -21.02
C VAL A 219 12.38 -7.29 -22.18
N ASN A 220 12.69 -7.73 -23.40
CA ASN A 220 12.63 -6.87 -24.58
C ASN A 220 11.19 -6.36 -24.82
N ASP A 221 10.18 -7.23 -24.67
CA ASP A 221 8.77 -6.82 -24.77
C ASP A 221 8.41 -5.82 -23.67
N LEU A 222 8.91 -6.02 -22.44
CA LEU A 222 8.70 -5.08 -21.34
C LEU A 222 9.26 -3.69 -21.66
N ILE A 223 10.45 -3.61 -22.25
CA ILE A 223 11.08 -2.35 -22.63
C ILE A 223 10.27 -1.65 -23.72
N ASN A 224 9.73 -2.41 -24.68
CA ASN A 224 8.98 -1.88 -25.82
C ASN A 224 7.50 -1.61 -25.51
N ARG A 225 6.96 -2.10 -24.39
CA ARG A 225 5.56 -1.92 -23.94
C ARG A 225 5.42 -0.98 -22.75
N LYS A 226 6.37 -0.05 -22.56
CA LYS A 226 6.29 0.97 -21.50
C LYS A 226 5.05 1.85 -21.69
N ILE A 227 4.41 2.19 -20.58
CA ILE A 227 3.20 3.00 -20.58
C ILE A 227 3.54 4.41 -20.10
N PRO A 228 3.15 5.46 -20.84
CA PRO A 228 3.37 6.83 -20.41
C PRO A 228 2.65 7.13 -19.11
N VAL A 229 3.36 7.70 -18.14
CA VAL A 229 2.79 8.10 -16.84
C VAL A 229 1.68 9.15 -17.00
N SER A 230 1.76 10.02 -18.02
CA SER A 230 0.70 10.97 -18.37
C SER A 230 -0.64 10.27 -18.64
N ARG A 231 -0.64 9.21 -19.45
CA ARG A 231 -1.85 8.43 -19.76
C ARG A 231 -2.43 7.75 -18.52
N ILE A 232 -1.58 7.28 -17.61
CA ILE A 232 -2.01 6.69 -16.34
C ILE A 232 -2.71 7.76 -15.48
N LYS A 233 -2.11 8.95 -15.35
CA LYS A 233 -2.70 10.07 -14.60
C LYS A 233 -4.05 10.50 -15.16
N GLU A 234 -4.17 10.55 -16.48
CA GLU A 234 -5.44 10.85 -17.17
C GLU A 234 -6.51 9.81 -16.87
N ARG A 235 -6.22 8.51 -17.03
CA ARG A 235 -7.20 7.44 -16.74
C ARG A 235 -7.58 7.33 -15.27
N LEU A 236 -6.71 7.80 -14.37
CA LEU A 236 -7.01 7.88 -12.93
C LEU A 236 -7.75 9.16 -12.54
N HIS A 237 -7.90 10.11 -13.46
CA HIS A 237 -8.51 11.42 -13.25
C HIS A 237 -7.74 12.29 -12.22
N ILE A 238 -6.44 12.07 -12.08
CA ILE A 238 -5.60 12.76 -11.10
C ILE A 238 -4.65 13.80 -11.72
N SER A 239 -4.71 14.03 -13.04
CA SER A 239 -3.82 14.98 -13.72
C SER A 239 -3.86 16.39 -13.12
N ARG A 240 -5.01 16.83 -12.59
CA ARG A 240 -5.15 18.14 -11.93
C ARG A 240 -4.39 18.26 -10.60
N TYR A 241 -4.06 17.13 -9.98
CA TYR A 241 -3.33 17.08 -8.71
C TYR A 241 -1.83 16.83 -8.89
N ASP A 242 -1.39 16.60 -10.14
CA ASP A 242 0.01 16.45 -10.49
C ASP A 242 0.72 17.81 -10.53
N ARG A 243 0.85 18.42 -9.34
CA ARG A 243 1.57 19.69 -9.18
C ARG A 243 3.07 19.40 -9.19
N LYS A 244 3.79 19.97 -10.17
CA LYS A 244 5.25 19.81 -10.29
C LYS A 244 6.04 20.47 -9.15
N GLU A 245 5.45 21.45 -8.47
CA GLU A 245 6.09 22.17 -7.37
C GLU A 245 5.29 21.98 -6.08
N ILE A 246 5.80 21.12 -5.19
CA ILE A 246 5.45 21.13 -3.78
C ILE A 246 6.41 22.11 -3.11
N LYS A 247 5.93 23.29 -2.74
CA LYS A 247 6.78 24.41 -2.28
C LYS A 247 7.11 24.34 -0.78
N SER A 248 6.29 23.65 -0.01
CA SER A 248 6.37 23.59 1.45
C SER A 248 6.78 22.20 1.93
N VAL A 249 7.82 22.19 2.77
CA VAL A 249 8.09 21.08 3.69
C VAL A 249 7.58 21.51 5.05
N VAL A 250 6.63 20.76 5.61
CA VAL A 250 6.01 21.08 6.91
C VAL A 250 6.46 20.06 7.94
N GLU A 251 7.10 20.52 9.01
CA GLU A 251 7.42 19.69 10.17
C GLU A 251 6.35 19.86 11.25
N THR A 252 5.88 18.73 11.77
CA THR A 252 4.69 18.70 12.63
C THR A 252 5.04 18.55 14.11
N ASN A 253 4.20 19.12 14.97
CA ASN A 253 4.32 18.99 16.43
C ASN A 253 2.94 18.70 17.08
N PRO A 254 2.39 17.49 16.89
CA PRO A 254 1.08 17.13 17.42
C PRO A 254 1.11 16.99 18.95
N LYS A 255 0.01 17.39 19.59
CA LYS A 255 -0.18 17.24 21.05
C LYS A 255 -0.60 15.82 21.47
N ARG A 256 -1.02 14.99 20.52
CA ARG A 256 -1.44 13.60 20.75
C ARG A 256 -0.97 12.74 19.59
N VAL A 257 -0.48 11.55 19.91
CA VAL A 257 -0.19 10.50 18.92
C VAL A 257 -0.78 9.17 19.38
N GLU A 258 -1.24 8.39 18.41
CA GLU A 258 -1.71 7.02 18.58
C GLU A 258 -0.80 6.08 17.78
N ILE A 259 0.11 5.41 18.46
CA ILE A 259 1.16 4.62 17.82
C ILE A 259 0.72 3.16 17.80
N LEU A 260 0.50 2.62 16.60
CA LEU A 260 0.19 1.20 16.43
C LEU A 260 1.43 0.33 16.67
N LEU A 261 1.23 -0.81 17.33
CA LEU A 261 2.27 -1.79 17.61
C LEU A 261 2.56 -2.74 16.43
N LYS A 262 1.64 -2.83 15.47
CA LYS A 262 1.81 -3.52 14.19
C LYS A 262 1.96 -2.52 13.05
N GLN A 263 3.21 -2.24 12.66
CA GLN A 263 3.53 -1.31 11.55
C GLN A 263 4.65 -1.86 10.64
N HIS A 264 4.83 -3.17 10.62
CA HIS A 264 5.86 -3.87 9.86
C HIS A 264 5.42 -5.28 9.49
N ILE A 265 6.22 -5.95 8.66
CA ILE A 265 5.90 -7.29 8.12
C ILE A 265 5.94 -8.39 9.19
N GLY A 266 6.81 -8.26 10.20
CA GLY A 266 6.97 -9.19 11.30
C GLY A 266 5.86 -9.13 12.36
N GLU A 267 5.95 -9.92 13.43
CA GLU A 267 4.93 -10.06 14.49
C GLU A 267 4.58 -8.77 15.24
N THR A 268 3.38 -8.65 15.81
CA THR A 268 2.99 -7.44 16.55
C THR A 268 3.94 -7.19 17.73
N SER A 269 4.42 -5.94 17.89
CA SER A 269 5.29 -5.59 19.03
C SER A 269 4.52 -5.64 20.36
N ILE A 270 5.20 -6.03 21.43
CA ILE A 270 4.65 -6.13 22.78
C ILE A 270 4.92 -4.79 23.48
N PRO A 271 3.90 -4.12 24.06
CA PRO A 271 4.10 -2.85 24.74
C PRO A 271 5.00 -3.04 25.99
N VAL A 272 5.92 -2.09 26.21
CA VAL A 272 6.85 -2.11 27.36
C VAL A 272 6.65 -0.93 28.33
N VAL A 273 5.64 -0.10 28.06
CA VAL A 273 5.21 1.02 28.92
C VAL A 273 3.84 0.75 29.51
N ARG A 274 3.46 1.53 30.52
CA ARG A 274 2.16 1.46 31.20
C ARG A 274 1.43 2.79 31.10
N GLU A 275 0.10 2.73 31.27
CA GLU A 275 -0.69 3.95 31.40
C GLU A 275 -0.23 4.78 32.59
N GLY A 276 -0.11 6.09 32.40
CA GLY A 276 0.41 7.03 33.38
C GLY A 276 1.91 7.31 33.27
N ASP A 277 2.69 6.48 32.57
CA ASP A 277 4.14 6.69 32.41
C ASP A 277 4.44 8.01 31.71
N LEU A 278 5.52 8.67 32.15
CA LEU A 278 6.13 9.79 31.44
C LEU A 278 7.20 9.28 30.50
N VAL A 279 7.15 9.72 29.25
CA VAL A 279 8.02 9.22 28.18
C VAL A 279 8.66 10.38 27.44
N GLU A 280 9.93 10.22 27.06
CA GLU A 280 10.61 11.14 26.17
C GLU A 280 10.51 10.65 24.72
N GLU A 281 10.58 11.57 23.75
CA GLU A 281 10.69 11.19 22.34
C GLU A 281 11.86 10.22 22.14
N GLY A 282 11.58 9.11 21.43
CA GLY A 282 12.58 8.12 21.06
C GLY A 282 12.73 6.97 22.05
N ILE A 283 12.11 7.00 23.22
CA ILE A 283 12.17 5.84 24.11
C ILE A 283 11.43 4.64 23.51
N LEU A 284 11.88 3.44 23.87
CA LEU A 284 11.22 2.19 23.46
C LEU A 284 9.86 2.08 24.14
N ILE A 285 8.80 1.86 23.35
CA ILE A 285 7.43 1.63 23.85
C ILE A 285 6.86 0.30 23.41
N GLY A 286 7.44 -0.34 22.39
CA GLY A 286 7.08 -1.68 21.94
C GLY A 286 8.31 -2.50 21.54
N GLU A 287 8.46 -3.66 22.16
CA GLU A 287 9.56 -4.61 21.91
C GLU A 287 9.10 -5.75 20.99
N ILE A 288 10.04 -6.31 20.23
CA ILE A 288 9.77 -7.42 19.32
C ILE A 288 9.62 -8.71 20.15
N PRO A 289 8.58 -9.55 19.88
CA PRO A 289 8.51 -10.88 20.49
C PRO A 289 9.79 -11.69 20.25
N SER A 290 10.28 -12.37 21.29
CA SER A 290 11.55 -13.11 21.21
C SER A 290 11.55 -14.12 20.05
N GLY A 291 12.65 -14.16 19.30
CA GLY A 291 12.82 -15.06 18.15
C GLY A 291 11.96 -14.73 16.92
N SER A 292 11.18 -13.64 16.95
CA SER A 292 10.31 -13.24 15.85
C SER A 292 10.97 -12.16 14.98
N LEU A 293 10.60 -12.15 13.69
CA LEU A 293 10.89 -11.00 12.83
C LEU A 293 10.03 -9.81 13.31
N GLY A 294 10.59 -8.61 13.35
CA GLY A 294 9.85 -7.40 13.71
C GLY A 294 10.71 -6.15 13.73
N ALA A 295 10.14 -5.03 14.16
CA ALA A 295 10.87 -3.79 14.37
C ALA A 295 10.35 -3.05 15.61
N ARG A 296 11.28 -2.66 16.49
CA ARG A 296 10.97 -1.90 17.71
C ARG A 296 10.15 -0.63 17.44
N VAL A 297 9.23 -0.35 18.35
CA VAL A 297 8.33 0.81 18.31
C VAL A 297 8.75 1.79 19.40
N HIS A 298 8.85 3.06 19.04
CA HIS A 298 9.37 4.11 19.92
C HIS A 298 8.36 5.25 20.05
N ALA A 299 8.40 5.98 21.16
CA ALA A 299 7.60 7.19 21.37
C ALA A 299 7.97 8.25 20.33
N SER A 300 6.97 8.78 19.62
CA SER A 300 7.20 9.78 18.56
C SER A 300 7.15 11.23 19.06
N ILE A 301 6.69 11.44 20.28
CA ILE A 301 6.68 12.70 21.04
C ILE A 301 7.00 12.42 22.51
N SER A 302 7.47 13.43 23.24
CA SER A 302 7.50 13.39 24.70
C SER A 302 6.11 13.65 25.28
N GLY A 303 5.78 13.04 26.41
CA GLY A 303 4.49 13.25 27.05
C GLY A 303 4.11 12.19 28.08
N ARG A 304 2.82 12.11 28.40
CA ARG A 304 2.24 11.08 29.27
C ARG A 304 1.53 10.02 28.44
N VAL A 305 1.78 8.75 28.75
CA VAL A 305 1.04 7.61 28.20
C VAL A 305 -0.36 7.60 28.80
N THR A 306 -1.37 7.66 27.92
CA THR A 306 -2.78 7.73 28.33
C THR A 306 -3.58 6.49 27.99
N LEU A 307 -3.07 5.62 27.12
CA LEU A 307 -3.65 4.32 26.81
C LEU A 307 -2.56 3.34 26.38
N VAL A 308 -2.65 2.10 26.86
CA VAL A 308 -1.83 0.98 26.39
C VAL A 308 -2.71 -0.25 26.19
N ASN A 309 -2.72 -0.82 24.99
CA ASN A 309 -3.33 -2.12 24.73
C ASN A 309 -2.46 -2.94 23.74
N ASN A 310 -2.95 -4.12 23.34
CA ASN A 310 -2.23 -5.04 22.44
C ASN A 310 -2.07 -4.52 21.00
N GLU A 311 -2.75 -3.44 20.64
CA GLU A 311 -2.78 -2.90 19.28
C GLU A 311 -2.05 -1.55 19.17
N ARG A 312 -2.11 -0.72 20.23
CA ARG A 312 -1.70 0.67 20.19
C ARG A 312 -1.31 1.25 21.55
N VAL A 313 -0.53 2.33 21.49
CA VAL A 313 -0.15 3.19 22.62
C VAL A 313 -0.52 4.64 22.30
N ILE A 314 -1.20 5.35 23.20
CA ILE A 314 -1.55 6.77 23.02
C ILE A 314 -0.72 7.63 23.97
N ILE A 315 -0.01 8.61 23.41
CA ILE A 315 0.80 9.57 24.16
C ILE A 315 0.20 10.97 23.98
N LYS A 316 0.10 11.74 25.07
CA LYS A 316 -0.29 13.16 25.06
C LYS A 316 0.86 14.01 25.58
N GLY A 317 1.28 14.99 24.79
CA GLY A 317 2.33 15.97 25.12
C GLY A 317 1.84 17.10 26.00
#